data_AF-R9XG88-F1
#
_entry.id   AF-R9XG88-F1
#
_cell.length_a   1.000
_cell.length_b   1.000
_cell.length_c   1.000
_cell.angle_alpha   90.00
_cell.angle_beta   90.00
_cell.angle_gamma   90.00
#
_symmetry.space_group_name_H-M   'P 1'
#
loop_
_entity.id
_entity.type
_entity.pdbx_description
1 polymer ?
#
loop_
_entity_poly.entity_id
_entity_poly.type
_entity_poly.pdbx_seq_one_letter_code
_entity_poly.pdbx_strand_id
1 'polypeptide(L)'
;MELDRCLEQLYGGKLLPEATLRALCFKLKEQLVRESNVVHVATPVTVVGDIHGQFHDLLEIFQIGGAVPDTNYLFLGDYVDRGLYSVETMSLLIVLKLRYPARIHLIRGNHESRQITQSYGFYTECCNKYGGSSRVWQYFTDLFDYLVLCCIIDNEIFCVHGGLSPNVQTIDQIRIIDRIREIPHDGAMADLVWSDPEDDRDDVMGSLSQFKVSPRGAGYTFGKAVVEKFLQLNRMSKIYRAHQLCNEGYQVYFQGLVTTVWSAPNYCYRCGNKASILEVYNTQDYYFNVFEEAPENKLLNNSYMGSTNSLLGEYFEDGQAQDVFSDEYQTRSAYKRQVEYFL
;
A
#
# COMPACT_ATOMS: atom_id res chain seq x y z
N MET A 1 -7.12 -14.21 24.12
CA MET A 1 -6.81 -12.85 23.61
C MET A 1 -8.13 -12.19 23.30
N GLU A 2 -8.48 -11.12 24.00
CA GLU A 2 -9.79 -10.45 23.87
C GLU A 2 -9.75 -9.48 22.68
N LEU A 3 -9.91 -10.01 21.45
CA LEU A 3 -9.81 -9.21 20.22
C LEU A 3 -10.81 -8.05 20.20
N ASP A 4 -12.04 -8.26 20.68
CA ASP A 4 -13.07 -7.22 20.70
C ASP A 4 -12.69 -6.05 21.62
N ARG A 5 -12.03 -6.31 22.74
CA ARG A 5 -11.49 -5.27 23.63
C ARG A 5 -10.32 -4.51 22.98
N CYS A 6 -9.47 -5.21 22.23
CA CYS A 6 -8.43 -4.56 21.44
C CYS A 6 -9.05 -3.63 20.37
N LEU A 7 -10.11 -4.07 19.68
CA LEU A 7 -10.83 -3.24 18.71
C LEU A 7 -11.42 -2.01 19.37
N GLU A 8 -12.10 -2.14 20.51
CA GLU A 8 -12.66 -0.99 21.25
C GLU A 8 -11.59 0.06 21.58
N GLN A 9 -10.42 -0.38 22.04
CA GLN A 9 -9.29 0.52 22.32
C GLN A 9 -8.76 1.18 21.04
N LEU A 10 -8.56 0.40 19.98
CA LEU A 10 -7.98 0.86 18.73
C LEU A 10 -8.90 1.83 17.98
N TYR A 11 -10.22 1.56 17.91
CA TYR A 11 -11.18 2.50 17.35
C TYR A 11 -11.20 3.84 18.11
N GLY A 12 -10.86 3.83 19.40
CA GLY A 12 -10.63 5.05 20.19
C GLY A 12 -9.24 5.68 20.04
N GLY A 13 -8.41 5.22 19.09
CA GLY A 13 -7.05 5.72 18.85
C GLY A 13 -6.04 5.37 19.96
N LYS A 14 -6.32 4.36 20.79
CA LYS A 14 -5.44 4.01 21.91
C LYS A 14 -4.38 2.99 21.50
N LEU A 15 -3.15 3.23 21.96
CA LEU A 15 -2.06 2.28 21.81
C LEU A 15 -2.29 1.01 22.64
N LEU A 16 -1.96 -0.14 22.05
CA LEU A 16 -1.97 -1.42 22.75
C LEU A 16 -0.63 -1.64 23.47
N PRO A 17 -0.61 -2.33 24.62
CA PRO A 17 0.64 -2.70 25.28
C PRO A 17 1.57 -3.51 24.36
N GLU A 18 2.89 -3.31 24.48
CA GLU A 18 3.89 -4.03 23.68
C GLU A 18 3.66 -5.57 23.70
N ALA A 19 3.40 -6.13 24.88
CA ALA A 19 3.16 -7.57 25.03
C ALA A 19 1.93 -8.05 24.24
N THR A 20 0.90 -7.21 24.14
CA THR A 20 -0.32 -7.48 23.35
C THR A 20 0.02 -7.46 21.86
N LEU A 21 0.74 -6.44 21.38
CA LEU A 21 1.17 -6.36 19.98
C LEU A 21 2.05 -7.55 19.57
N ARG A 22 3.02 -7.92 20.42
CA ARG A 22 3.84 -9.13 20.20
C ARG A 22 2.97 -10.36 19.97
N ALA A 23 1.97 -10.56 20.82
CA ALA A 23 1.09 -11.72 20.75
C ALA A 23 0.17 -11.66 19.52
N LEU A 24 -0.36 -10.48 19.17
CA LEU A 24 -1.18 -10.27 17.97
C LEU A 24 -0.38 -10.56 16.68
N CYS A 25 0.81 -9.97 16.54
CA CYS A 25 1.68 -10.24 15.39
C CYS A 25 2.04 -11.73 15.29
N PHE A 26 2.37 -12.38 16.41
CA PHE A 26 2.64 -13.82 16.42
C PHE A 26 1.43 -14.63 15.94
N LYS A 27 0.23 -14.33 16.45
CA LYS A 27 -1.01 -15.01 16.05
C LYS A 27 -1.34 -14.81 14.57
N LEU A 28 -1.11 -13.61 14.04
CA LEU A 28 -1.38 -13.35 12.63
C LEU A 28 -0.37 -14.07 11.73
N LYS A 29 0.92 -14.15 12.11
CA LYS A 29 1.90 -14.99 11.41
C LYS A 29 1.46 -16.46 11.32
N GLU A 30 0.91 -17.02 12.40
CA GLU A 30 0.37 -18.40 12.41
C GLU A 30 -0.77 -18.61 11.40
N GLN A 31 -1.57 -17.58 11.12
CA GLN A 31 -2.61 -17.63 10.09
C GLN A 31 -2.01 -17.46 8.69
N LEU A 32 -1.22 -16.39 8.49
CA LEU A 32 -0.68 -16.03 7.18
C LEU A 32 0.30 -17.06 6.62
N VAL A 33 1.07 -17.79 7.45
CA VAL A 33 1.98 -18.85 6.97
C VAL A 33 1.25 -19.98 6.22
N ARG A 34 -0.07 -20.13 6.44
CA ARG A 34 -0.92 -21.11 5.76
C ARG A 34 -1.56 -20.56 4.48
N GLU A 35 -1.52 -19.24 4.28
CA GLU A 35 -2.06 -18.58 3.09
C GLU A 35 -1.05 -18.68 1.92
N SER A 36 -1.58 -18.92 0.72
CA SER A 36 -0.84 -18.85 -0.54
C SER A 36 -0.43 -17.40 -0.83
N ASN A 37 0.66 -17.18 -1.58
CA ASN A 37 1.05 -15.83 -2.04
C ASN A 37 -0.06 -15.13 -2.83
N VAL A 38 -0.92 -15.94 -3.47
CA VAL A 38 -2.11 -15.49 -4.21
C VAL A 38 -3.34 -16.00 -3.49
N VAL A 39 -4.13 -15.08 -2.93
CA VAL A 39 -5.40 -15.36 -2.25
C VAL A 39 -6.59 -15.06 -3.16
N HIS A 40 -7.71 -15.75 -2.93
CA HIS A 40 -8.93 -15.59 -3.74
C HIS A 40 -10.03 -15.01 -2.87
N VAL A 41 -10.75 -14.02 -3.39
CA VAL A 41 -11.86 -13.37 -2.71
C VAL A 41 -13.05 -13.26 -3.66
N ALA A 42 -14.26 -13.20 -3.10
CA ALA A 42 -15.50 -13.05 -3.86
C ALA A 42 -16.07 -11.65 -3.68
N THR A 43 -16.78 -11.16 -4.69
CA THR A 43 -17.61 -9.97 -4.57
C THR A 43 -18.85 -10.22 -3.69
N PRO A 44 -19.44 -9.17 -3.08
CA PRO A 44 -18.97 -7.78 -3.09
C PRO A 44 -17.72 -7.59 -2.22
N VAL A 45 -16.78 -6.75 -2.67
CA VAL A 45 -15.57 -6.40 -1.92
C VAL A 45 -15.16 -4.96 -2.15
N THR A 46 -14.73 -4.29 -1.10
CA THR A 46 -14.20 -2.93 -1.13
C THR A 46 -12.68 -2.97 -1.19
N VAL A 47 -12.11 -2.49 -2.30
CA VAL A 47 -10.68 -2.40 -2.53
C VAL A 47 -10.17 -1.06 -2.02
N VAL A 48 -9.12 -1.11 -1.19
CA VAL A 48 -8.52 0.06 -0.54
C VAL A 48 -7.05 0.12 -0.93
N GLY A 49 -6.62 1.28 -1.43
CA GLY A 49 -5.22 1.56 -1.76
C GLY A 49 -4.39 1.92 -0.53
N ASP A 50 -3.37 2.75 -0.76
CA ASP A 50 -2.40 3.17 0.26
C ASP A 50 -3.06 3.97 1.39
N ILE A 51 -2.60 3.74 2.63
CA ILE A 51 -3.08 4.42 3.85
C ILE A 51 -2.00 5.27 4.50
N HIS A 52 -0.75 4.81 4.48
CA HIS A 52 0.42 5.52 4.99
C HIS A 52 0.23 6.13 6.37
N GLY A 53 -0.22 5.32 7.34
CA GLY A 53 -0.37 5.76 8.73
C GLY A 53 -1.37 6.90 8.95
N GLN A 54 -2.26 7.18 8.00
CA GLN A 54 -3.35 8.14 8.16
C GLN A 54 -4.57 7.50 8.85
N PHE A 55 -4.40 7.19 10.14
CA PHE A 55 -5.37 6.42 10.93
C PHE A 55 -6.80 6.97 10.93
N HIS A 56 -6.97 8.30 11.03
CA HIS A 56 -8.30 8.90 11.03
C HIS A 56 -9.01 8.73 9.68
N ASP A 57 -8.27 8.79 8.56
CA ASP A 57 -8.84 8.52 7.24
C ASP A 57 -9.18 7.03 7.08
N LEU A 58 -8.42 6.12 7.71
CA LEU A 58 -8.80 4.70 7.79
C LEU A 58 -10.14 4.51 8.52
N LEU A 59 -10.42 5.28 9.57
CA LEU A 59 -11.73 5.23 10.23
C LEU A 59 -12.85 5.73 9.33
N GLU A 60 -12.61 6.82 8.58
CA GLU A 60 -13.56 7.31 7.57
C GLU A 60 -13.80 6.29 6.45
N ILE A 61 -12.78 5.54 6.00
CA ILE A 61 -12.95 4.46 5.03
C ILE A 61 -13.95 3.40 5.51
N PHE A 62 -13.97 3.07 6.80
CA PHE A 62 -14.94 2.13 7.36
C PHE A 62 -16.34 2.75 7.54
N GLN A 63 -16.46 4.07 7.66
CA GLN A 63 -17.75 4.76 7.65
C GLN A 63 -18.34 4.79 6.23
N ILE A 64 -17.50 5.06 5.23
CA ILE A 64 -17.89 5.20 3.82
C ILE A 64 -18.20 3.83 3.21
N GLY A 65 -17.28 2.87 3.28
CA GLY A 65 -17.44 1.54 2.68
C GLY A 65 -18.31 0.57 3.50
N GLY A 66 -18.64 0.94 4.74
CA GLY A 66 -19.44 0.12 5.65
C GLY A 66 -18.62 -0.68 6.67
N ALA A 67 -19.23 -0.93 7.83
CA ALA A 67 -18.53 -1.54 8.95
C ALA A 67 -18.23 -3.04 8.72
N VAL A 68 -17.10 -3.49 9.28
CA VAL A 68 -16.77 -4.91 9.40
C VAL A 68 -17.57 -5.47 10.59
N PRO A 69 -18.26 -6.63 10.48
CA PRO A 69 -18.10 -7.69 9.47
C PRO A 69 -19.09 -7.70 8.30
N ASP A 70 -19.88 -6.65 8.13
CA ASP A 70 -20.92 -6.61 7.10
C ASP A 70 -20.35 -6.31 5.70
N THR A 71 -19.20 -5.64 5.63
CA THR A 71 -18.45 -5.37 4.40
C THR A 71 -17.17 -6.23 4.31
N ASN A 72 -16.85 -6.72 3.11
CA ASN A 72 -15.55 -7.35 2.81
C ASN A 72 -14.54 -6.28 2.32
N TYR A 73 -13.30 -6.36 2.76
CA TYR A 73 -12.23 -5.45 2.39
C TYR A 73 -10.99 -6.17 1.86
N LEU A 74 -10.42 -5.62 0.79
CA LEU A 74 -9.10 -5.95 0.27
C LEU A 74 -8.23 -4.70 0.33
N PHE A 75 -7.21 -4.71 1.20
CA PHE A 75 -6.23 -3.64 1.28
C PHE A 75 -4.98 -3.97 0.47
N LEU A 76 -4.57 -3.04 -0.39
CA LEU A 76 -3.54 -3.23 -1.40
C LEU A 76 -2.11 -2.96 -0.91
N GLY A 77 -1.89 -2.70 0.39
CA GLY A 77 -0.56 -2.49 0.97
C GLY A 77 -0.36 -1.05 1.46
N ASP A 78 0.87 -0.73 1.84
CA ASP A 78 1.32 0.60 2.27
C ASP A 78 0.48 1.16 3.42
N TYR A 79 0.50 0.42 4.52
CA TYR A 79 -0.22 0.72 5.75
C TYR A 79 0.52 1.73 6.63
N VAL A 80 1.86 1.76 6.50
CA VAL A 80 2.77 2.47 7.41
C VAL A 80 3.58 3.55 6.70
N ASP A 81 4.37 4.26 7.51
CA ASP A 81 5.22 5.40 7.14
C ASP A 81 4.44 6.65 6.74
N ARG A 82 5.15 7.78 6.66
CA ARG A 82 4.71 9.10 6.15
C ARG A 82 3.67 9.80 7.04
N GLY A 83 2.61 9.10 7.44
CA GLY A 83 1.67 9.53 8.46
C GLY A 83 2.21 9.39 9.88
N LEU A 84 1.47 9.94 10.83
CA LEU A 84 1.84 9.95 12.26
C LEU A 84 1.29 8.76 13.05
N TYR A 85 0.42 7.95 12.46
CA TYR A 85 -0.37 6.94 13.15
C TYR A 85 -0.27 5.55 12.49
N SER A 86 0.92 5.17 12.03
CA SER A 86 1.18 3.86 11.43
C SER A 86 0.99 2.72 12.44
N VAL A 87 1.38 2.94 13.71
CA VAL A 87 1.21 1.95 14.78
C VAL A 87 -0.26 1.63 14.99
N GLU A 88 -1.13 2.63 15.09
CA GLU A 88 -2.58 2.50 15.27
C GLU A 88 -3.21 1.85 14.05
N THR A 89 -2.85 2.33 12.84
CA THR A 89 -3.30 1.81 11.55
C THR A 89 -3.03 0.32 11.43
N MET A 90 -1.77 -0.09 11.57
CA MET A 90 -1.39 -1.50 11.43
C MET A 90 -1.98 -2.35 12.56
N SER A 91 -2.04 -1.84 13.80
CA SER A 91 -2.65 -2.56 14.92
C SER A 91 -4.13 -2.85 14.69
N LEU A 92 -4.90 -1.87 14.17
CA LEU A 92 -6.31 -2.05 13.84
C LEU A 92 -6.50 -3.10 12.74
N LEU A 93 -5.72 -3.02 11.66
CA LEU A 93 -5.80 -3.99 10.56
C LEU A 93 -5.43 -5.41 11.01
N ILE A 94 -4.43 -5.58 11.88
CA ILE A 94 -4.08 -6.90 12.45
C ILE A 94 -5.24 -7.48 13.24
N VAL A 95 -5.83 -6.70 14.16
CA VAL A 95 -6.90 -7.19 15.03
C VAL A 95 -8.15 -7.48 14.21
N LEU A 96 -8.49 -6.64 13.22
CA LEU A 96 -9.60 -6.89 12.30
C LEU A 96 -9.38 -8.16 11.46
N LYS A 97 -8.17 -8.37 10.90
CA LYS A 97 -7.83 -9.60 10.17
C LYS A 97 -7.93 -10.85 11.05
N LEU A 98 -7.41 -10.79 12.27
CA LEU A 98 -7.50 -11.91 13.23
C LEU A 98 -8.96 -12.21 13.61
N ARG A 99 -9.77 -11.17 13.79
CA ARG A 99 -11.16 -11.28 14.25
C ARG A 99 -12.12 -11.70 13.12
N TYR A 100 -11.86 -11.25 11.90
CA TYR A 100 -12.69 -11.44 10.72
C TYR A 100 -11.84 -11.88 9.52
N PRO A 101 -11.19 -13.06 9.58
CA PRO A 101 -10.19 -13.47 8.60
C PRO A 101 -10.72 -13.67 7.17
N ALA A 102 -12.03 -13.88 7.04
CA ALA A 102 -12.74 -14.00 5.75
C ALA A 102 -13.34 -12.68 5.25
N ARG A 103 -13.21 -11.60 6.02
CA ARG A 103 -13.71 -10.26 5.66
C ARG A 103 -12.58 -9.28 5.36
N ILE A 104 -11.41 -9.46 5.96
CA ILE A 104 -10.25 -8.58 5.78
C ILE A 104 -9.15 -9.34 5.06
N HIS A 105 -8.68 -8.78 3.95
CA HIS A 105 -7.57 -9.30 3.17
C HIS A 105 -6.50 -8.20 3.07
N LEU A 106 -5.26 -8.55 3.40
CA LEU A 106 -4.12 -7.64 3.45
C LEU A 106 -3.03 -8.19 2.55
N ILE A 107 -2.64 -7.43 1.51
CA ILE A 107 -1.47 -7.77 0.68
C ILE A 107 -0.30 -6.86 1.01
N ARG A 108 0.92 -7.30 0.73
CA ARG A 108 2.14 -6.57 1.06
C ARG A 108 2.36 -5.39 0.10
N GLY A 109 2.54 -4.19 0.63
CA GLY A 109 3.09 -3.05 -0.09
C GLY A 109 4.60 -2.96 0.00
N ASN A 110 5.20 -1.97 -0.66
CA ASN A 110 6.65 -1.77 -0.60
C ASN A 110 7.09 -1.16 0.75
N HIS A 111 6.20 -0.44 1.43
CA HIS A 111 6.45 0.10 2.77
C HIS A 111 6.44 -0.96 3.87
N GLU A 112 5.88 -2.14 3.63
CA GLU A 112 5.96 -3.28 4.55
C GLU A 112 7.33 -4.00 4.47
N SER A 113 8.40 -3.22 4.63
CA SER A 113 9.81 -3.65 4.57
C SER A 113 10.66 -2.92 5.61
N ARG A 114 11.72 -3.57 6.11
CA ARG A 114 12.61 -3.02 7.14
C ARG A 114 13.36 -1.80 6.60
N GLN A 115 13.84 -1.87 5.36
CA GLN A 115 14.62 -0.78 4.77
C GLN A 115 13.79 0.51 4.65
N ILE A 116 12.57 0.42 4.15
CA ILE A 116 11.70 1.58 3.92
C ILE A 116 11.23 2.15 5.27
N THR A 117 10.78 1.30 6.20
CA THR A 117 10.29 1.76 7.51
C THR A 117 11.36 2.43 8.39
N GLN A 118 12.64 2.14 8.16
CA GLN A 118 13.75 2.86 8.80
C GLN A 118 13.95 4.27 8.24
N SER A 119 13.63 4.49 6.96
CA SER A 119 13.84 5.77 6.29
C SER A 119 12.64 6.71 6.35
N TYR A 120 11.42 6.17 6.45
CA TYR A 120 10.19 6.93 6.18
C TYR A 120 9.27 7.16 7.39
N GLY A 121 9.76 6.86 8.58
CA GLY A 121 9.20 7.35 9.85
C GLY A 121 8.66 6.27 10.78
N PHE A 122 8.28 5.09 10.28
CA PHE A 122 7.64 4.07 11.12
C PHE A 122 8.53 3.52 12.23
N TYR A 123 9.84 3.35 11.96
CA TYR A 123 10.82 2.96 12.99
C TYR A 123 10.84 3.97 14.15
N THR A 124 10.94 5.26 13.81
CA THR A 124 10.98 6.37 14.76
C THR A 124 9.66 6.48 15.51
N GLU A 125 8.53 6.34 14.82
CA GLU A 125 7.19 6.32 15.42
C GLU A 125 7.08 5.23 16.50
N CYS A 126 7.50 4.00 16.19
CA CYS A 126 7.51 2.90 17.14
C CYS A 126 8.39 3.20 18.36
N CYS A 127 9.61 3.70 18.14
CA CYS A 127 10.50 4.05 19.25
C CYS A 127 9.86 5.13 20.15
N ASN A 128 9.29 6.18 19.57
CA ASN A 128 8.70 7.28 20.31
C ASN A 128 7.48 6.84 21.13
N LYS A 129 6.58 6.05 20.52
CA LYS A 129 5.35 5.58 21.17
C LYS A 129 5.58 4.52 22.25
N TYR A 130 6.72 3.82 22.20
CA TYR A 130 7.05 2.73 23.14
C TYR A 130 8.36 2.98 23.92
N GLY A 131 8.63 4.24 24.28
CA GLY A 131 9.66 4.59 25.27
C GLY A 131 11.09 4.29 24.83
N GLY A 132 11.41 4.50 23.56
CA GLY A 132 12.74 4.28 22.95
C GLY A 132 12.99 2.83 22.52
N SER A 133 12.03 1.92 22.70
CA SER A 133 12.16 0.51 22.32
C SER A 133 11.82 0.28 20.84
N SER A 134 12.72 -0.35 20.10
CA SER A 134 12.47 -0.78 18.71
C SER A 134 11.75 -2.13 18.60
N ARG A 135 11.38 -2.76 19.72
CA ARG A 135 10.78 -4.10 19.75
C ARG A 135 9.44 -4.15 19.01
N VAL A 136 8.61 -3.12 19.14
CA VAL A 136 7.33 -3.04 18.42
C VAL A 136 7.55 -2.99 16.90
N TRP A 137 8.51 -2.19 16.43
CA TRP A 137 8.91 -2.17 15.02
C TRP A 137 9.40 -3.54 14.54
N GLN A 138 10.18 -4.25 15.35
CA GLN A 138 10.62 -5.62 15.02
C GLN A 138 9.43 -6.58 14.89
N TYR A 139 8.43 -6.50 15.80
CA TYR A 139 7.25 -7.38 15.70
C TYR A 139 6.41 -7.13 14.45
N PHE A 140 6.27 -5.86 14.03
CA PHE A 140 5.56 -5.51 12.80
C PHE A 140 6.35 -5.94 11.56
N THR A 141 7.64 -5.62 11.48
CA THR A 141 8.47 -5.99 10.32
C THR A 141 8.64 -7.50 10.16
N ASP A 142 8.74 -8.25 11.26
CA ASP A 142 8.71 -9.72 11.21
C ASP A 142 7.37 -10.27 10.73
N LEU A 143 6.26 -9.58 10.99
CA LEU A 143 4.94 -9.94 10.48
C LEU A 143 4.81 -9.61 8.99
N PHE A 144 5.38 -8.49 8.54
CA PHE A 144 5.32 -8.05 7.14
C PHE A 144 5.84 -9.09 6.15
N ASP A 145 6.85 -9.87 6.56
CA ASP A 145 7.39 -11.00 5.78
C ASP A 145 6.32 -12.05 5.41
N TYR A 146 5.23 -12.14 6.18
CA TYR A 146 4.20 -13.15 5.98
C TYR A 146 3.02 -12.67 5.13
N LEU A 147 2.89 -11.35 4.91
CA LEU A 147 1.81 -10.77 4.10
C LEU A 147 1.84 -11.34 2.68
N VAL A 148 0.66 -11.67 2.15
CA VAL A 148 0.52 -12.26 0.81
C VAL A 148 0.84 -11.21 -0.26
N LEU A 149 1.19 -11.65 -1.47
CA LEU A 149 1.68 -10.73 -2.51
C LEU A 149 0.57 -10.22 -3.43
N CYS A 150 -0.43 -11.06 -3.71
CA CYS A 150 -1.50 -10.74 -4.64
C CYS A 150 -2.83 -11.32 -4.19
N CYS A 151 -3.91 -10.76 -4.74
CA CYS A 151 -5.26 -11.26 -4.58
C CYS A 151 -5.93 -11.41 -5.95
N ILE A 152 -6.89 -12.32 -6.07
CA ILE A 152 -7.75 -12.45 -7.23
C ILE A 152 -9.20 -12.34 -6.78
N ILE A 153 -9.94 -11.41 -7.39
CA ILE A 153 -11.37 -11.21 -7.16
C ILE A 153 -12.13 -11.96 -8.24
N ASP A 154 -13.08 -12.82 -7.85
CA ASP A 154 -13.99 -13.59 -8.72
C ASP A 154 -13.31 -14.42 -9.83
N ASN A 155 -12.02 -14.76 -9.68
CA ASN A 155 -11.19 -15.38 -10.72
C ASN A 155 -11.04 -14.53 -12.01
N GLU A 156 -11.32 -13.23 -11.95
CA GLU A 156 -11.31 -12.36 -13.13
C GLU A 156 -10.45 -11.10 -12.95
N ILE A 157 -10.29 -10.59 -11.73
CA ILE A 157 -9.52 -9.38 -11.46
C ILE A 157 -8.27 -9.71 -10.68
N PHE A 158 -7.11 -9.35 -11.22
CA PHE A 158 -5.83 -9.50 -10.54
C PHE A 158 -5.51 -8.26 -9.69
N CYS A 159 -5.19 -8.45 -8.42
CA CYS A 159 -4.89 -7.36 -7.49
C CYS A 159 -3.47 -7.49 -6.96
N VAL A 160 -2.72 -6.40 -7.03
CA VAL A 160 -1.30 -6.32 -6.62
C VAL A 160 -1.01 -4.91 -6.13
N HIS A 161 -0.03 -4.72 -5.23
CA HIS A 161 0.31 -3.38 -4.77
C HIS A 161 0.94 -2.52 -5.88
N GLY A 162 2.09 -3.00 -6.37
CA GLY A 162 2.89 -2.43 -7.44
C GLY A 162 2.26 -2.74 -8.80
N GLY A 163 2.84 -3.69 -9.52
CA GLY A 163 2.36 -4.04 -10.83
C GLY A 163 2.99 -5.31 -11.39
N LEU A 164 3.19 -5.32 -12.70
CA LEU A 164 3.70 -6.51 -13.40
C LEU A 164 5.22 -6.60 -13.35
N SER A 165 5.74 -7.81 -13.55
CA SER A 165 7.18 -8.10 -13.57
C SER A 165 7.59 -8.77 -14.88
N PRO A 166 8.75 -8.43 -15.47
CA PRO A 166 9.30 -9.19 -16.59
C PRO A 166 9.67 -10.63 -16.21
N ASN A 167 9.88 -10.88 -14.91
CA ASN A 167 10.22 -12.19 -14.34
C ASN A 167 8.98 -13.05 -14.03
N VAL A 168 7.77 -12.47 -14.13
CA VAL A 168 6.50 -13.14 -13.82
C VAL A 168 5.52 -12.95 -14.98
N GLN A 169 5.33 -14.00 -15.75
CA GLN A 169 4.35 -14.01 -16.85
C GLN A 169 3.03 -14.65 -16.43
N THR A 170 3.06 -15.53 -15.42
CA THR A 170 1.88 -16.27 -14.96
C THR A 170 1.65 -16.11 -13.46
N ILE A 171 0.39 -16.13 -13.04
CA ILE A 171 -0.01 -16.10 -11.63
C ILE A 171 0.57 -17.28 -10.85
N ASP A 172 0.73 -18.45 -11.47
CA ASP A 172 1.31 -19.63 -10.81
C ASP A 172 2.79 -19.43 -10.45
N GLN A 173 3.53 -18.61 -11.19
CA GLN A 173 4.90 -18.23 -10.80
C GLN A 173 4.90 -17.40 -9.51
N ILE A 174 3.86 -16.58 -9.28
CA ILE A 174 3.72 -15.81 -8.04
C ILE A 174 3.52 -16.75 -6.84
N ARG A 175 2.76 -17.83 -7.01
CA ARG A 175 2.46 -18.80 -5.93
C ARG A 175 3.70 -19.45 -5.33
N ILE A 176 4.77 -19.58 -6.11
CA ILE A 176 6.02 -20.27 -5.70
C ILE A 176 7.13 -19.32 -5.24
N ILE A 177 6.90 -18.00 -5.23
CA ILE A 177 7.85 -17.03 -4.68
C ILE A 177 8.05 -17.31 -3.19
N ASP A 178 9.30 -17.39 -2.75
CA ASP A 178 9.60 -17.41 -1.31
C ASP A 178 9.38 -16.00 -0.74
N ARG A 179 8.19 -15.76 -0.17
CA ARG A 179 7.80 -14.43 0.32
C ARG A 179 8.27 -14.13 1.74
N ILE A 180 8.59 -15.16 2.54
CA ILE A 180 8.86 -15.03 3.99
C ILE A 180 10.30 -14.55 4.22
N ARG A 181 10.53 -13.32 3.78
CA ARG A 181 11.82 -12.64 3.77
C ARG A 181 11.59 -11.15 3.55
N GLU A 182 12.65 -10.39 3.80
CA GLU A 182 12.74 -9.01 3.35
C GLU A 182 12.56 -8.91 1.83
N ILE A 183 11.90 -7.85 1.38
CA ILE A 183 11.73 -7.55 -0.03
C ILE A 183 13.14 -7.35 -0.64
N PRO A 184 13.53 -8.13 -1.66
CA PRO A 184 14.81 -7.94 -2.32
C PRO A 184 14.89 -6.59 -3.06
N HIS A 185 16.11 -6.17 -3.40
CA HIS A 185 16.31 -4.99 -4.24
C HIS A 185 15.87 -5.22 -5.70
N ASP A 186 15.81 -6.47 -6.15
CA ASP A 186 15.43 -6.86 -7.51
C ASP A 186 14.66 -8.19 -7.56
N GLY A 187 14.11 -8.49 -8.74
CA GLY A 187 13.41 -9.75 -9.03
C GLY A 187 11.91 -9.69 -8.75
N ALA A 188 11.23 -10.82 -9.01
CA ALA A 188 9.78 -10.92 -9.06
C ALA A 188 9.04 -10.26 -7.87
N MET A 189 9.50 -10.50 -6.64
CA MET A 189 8.86 -9.93 -5.45
C MET A 189 9.01 -8.41 -5.38
N ALA A 190 10.19 -7.88 -5.70
CA ALA A 190 10.44 -6.45 -5.74
C ALA A 190 9.58 -5.79 -6.84
N ASP A 191 9.57 -6.39 -8.03
CA ASP A 191 8.81 -5.89 -9.16
C ASP A 191 7.30 -5.80 -8.86
N LEU A 192 6.73 -6.83 -8.20
CA LEU A 192 5.31 -6.87 -7.85
C LEU A 192 4.90 -5.72 -6.91
N VAL A 193 5.80 -5.19 -6.08
CA VAL A 193 5.49 -4.09 -5.15
C VAL A 193 5.98 -2.72 -5.63
N TRP A 194 6.89 -2.64 -6.60
CA TRP A 194 7.50 -1.37 -7.04
C TRP A 194 7.17 -0.95 -8.48
N SER A 195 6.59 -1.83 -9.29
CA SER A 195 6.38 -1.54 -10.71
C SER A 195 5.16 -0.64 -10.95
N ASP A 196 5.22 0.16 -12.01
CA ASP A 196 4.24 1.19 -12.34
C ASP A 196 3.72 1.09 -13.78
N PRO A 197 2.44 1.36 -14.06
CA PRO A 197 1.96 1.56 -15.42
C PRO A 197 2.58 2.83 -16.04
N GLU A 198 2.87 2.77 -17.34
CA GLU A 198 3.19 3.97 -18.13
C GLU A 198 1.92 4.81 -18.38
N ASP A 199 2.08 6.13 -18.49
CA ASP A 199 0.98 7.03 -18.83
C ASP A 199 0.54 6.79 -20.28
N ASP A 200 -0.78 6.69 -20.52
CA ASP A 200 -1.36 6.54 -21.85
C ASP A 200 -0.90 7.67 -22.81
N ARG A 201 -0.53 8.84 -22.28
CA ARG A 201 -0.05 10.00 -23.03
C ARG A 201 1.37 9.86 -23.57
N ASP A 202 2.15 8.92 -23.03
CA ASP A 202 3.55 8.68 -23.41
C ASP A 202 3.68 7.67 -24.57
N ASP A 203 2.59 7.36 -25.29
CA ASP A 203 2.58 6.52 -26.50
C ASP A 203 3.23 7.20 -27.72
N VAL A 204 4.50 7.56 -27.59
CA VAL A 204 5.31 8.03 -28.71
C VAL A 204 6.00 6.82 -29.33
N MET A 205 5.65 6.53 -30.59
CA MET A 205 6.39 5.60 -31.46
C MET A 205 6.37 4.10 -31.06
N GLY A 206 5.32 3.61 -30.40
CA GLY A 206 5.19 2.19 -30.04
C GLY A 206 5.97 1.77 -28.80
N SER A 207 6.40 2.74 -27.98
CA SER A 207 7.18 2.52 -26.77
C SER A 207 6.42 1.86 -25.61
N LEU A 208 5.08 1.78 -25.67
CA LEU A 208 4.22 1.08 -24.68
C LEU A 208 4.26 -0.45 -24.80
N SER A 209 5.15 -1.00 -25.63
CA SER A 209 5.18 -2.42 -25.96
C SER A 209 6.10 -3.27 -25.06
N GLN A 210 6.82 -2.66 -24.10
CA GLN A 210 7.85 -3.33 -23.31
C GLN A 210 7.89 -2.85 -21.85
N PHE A 211 8.57 -3.63 -21.01
CA PHE A 211 8.99 -3.17 -19.69
C PHE A 211 10.18 -2.21 -19.83
N LYS A 212 10.25 -1.16 -19.02
CA LYS A 212 11.44 -0.31 -18.89
C LYS A 212 11.87 -0.23 -17.43
N VAL A 213 13.15 0.02 -17.19
CA VAL A 213 13.66 0.19 -15.82
C VAL A 213 12.94 1.38 -15.18
N SER A 214 12.38 1.16 -13.98
CA SER A 214 11.65 2.20 -13.29
C SER A 214 12.58 3.35 -12.87
N PRO A 215 12.16 4.62 -12.99
CA PRO A 215 12.90 5.74 -12.42
C PRO A 215 13.05 5.60 -10.90
N ARG A 216 12.16 4.81 -10.24
CA ARG A 216 12.23 4.43 -8.82
C ARG A 216 13.55 3.80 -8.41
N GLY A 217 14.31 3.24 -9.35
CA GLY A 217 15.51 2.46 -9.03
C GLY A 217 15.20 1.07 -8.46
N ALA A 218 13.93 0.67 -8.43
CA ALA A 218 13.41 -0.66 -8.16
C ALA A 218 12.17 -0.90 -9.02
N GLY A 219 11.95 -2.14 -9.46
CA GLY A 219 10.84 -2.49 -10.36
C GLY A 219 10.96 -1.91 -11.78
N TYR A 220 9.85 -1.95 -12.49
CA TYR A 220 9.76 -1.57 -13.90
C TYR A 220 8.56 -0.67 -14.18
N THR A 221 8.63 0.12 -15.25
CA THR A 221 7.41 0.64 -15.88
C THR A 221 6.89 -0.37 -16.90
N PHE A 222 5.58 -0.48 -17.07
CA PHE A 222 4.95 -1.39 -18.02
C PHE A 222 3.85 -0.70 -18.84
N GLY A 223 3.88 -0.90 -20.16
CA GLY A 223 2.88 -0.35 -21.08
C GLY A 223 1.73 -1.32 -21.41
N LYS A 224 0.79 -0.83 -22.21
CA LYS A 224 -0.45 -1.54 -22.57
C LYS A 224 -0.26 -2.97 -23.08
N ALA A 225 0.72 -3.20 -23.97
CA ALA A 225 0.89 -4.53 -24.58
C ALA A 225 1.34 -5.59 -23.55
N VAL A 226 2.11 -5.18 -22.53
CA VAL A 226 2.52 -6.04 -21.42
C VAL A 226 1.28 -6.47 -20.62
N VAL A 227 0.40 -5.53 -20.33
CA VAL A 227 -0.86 -5.77 -19.61
C VAL A 227 -1.76 -6.71 -20.40
N GLU A 228 -2.03 -6.42 -21.68
CA GLU A 228 -2.89 -7.26 -22.52
C GLU A 228 -2.39 -8.71 -22.61
N LYS A 229 -1.06 -8.88 -22.79
CA LYS A 229 -0.44 -10.21 -22.81
C LYS A 229 -0.63 -10.94 -21.47
N PHE A 230 -0.39 -10.26 -20.35
CA PHE A 230 -0.53 -10.86 -19.02
C PHE A 230 -1.99 -11.27 -18.75
N LEU A 231 -2.94 -10.38 -19.02
CA LEU A 231 -4.36 -10.62 -18.84
C LEU A 231 -4.83 -11.81 -19.70
N GLN A 232 -4.46 -11.83 -20.99
CA GLN A 232 -4.80 -12.93 -21.90
C GLN A 232 -4.22 -14.27 -21.43
N LEU A 233 -2.94 -14.29 -21.05
CA LEU A 233 -2.25 -15.53 -20.64
C LEU A 233 -2.86 -16.11 -19.36
N ASN A 234 -3.27 -15.24 -18.42
CA ASN A 234 -3.79 -15.64 -17.12
C ASN A 234 -5.31 -15.70 -17.06
N ARG A 235 -6.01 -15.43 -18.17
CA ARG A 235 -7.49 -15.35 -18.25
C ARG A 235 -8.08 -14.35 -17.25
N MET A 236 -7.38 -13.24 -17.04
CA MET A 236 -7.84 -12.13 -16.22
C MET A 236 -8.40 -11.03 -17.12
N SER A 237 -9.28 -10.21 -16.56
CA SER A 237 -9.97 -9.13 -17.25
C SER A 237 -9.38 -7.75 -16.91
N LYS A 238 -8.95 -7.56 -15.66
CA LYS A 238 -8.47 -6.27 -15.13
C LYS A 238 -7.36 -6.46 -14.11
N ILE A 239 -6.58 -5.39 -13.90
CA ILE A 239 -5.62 -5.26 -12.80
C ILE A 239 -6.05 -4.10 -11.90
N TYR A 240 -6.20 -4.36 -10.60
CA TYR A 240 -6.34 -3.32 -9.58
C TYR A 240 -5.07 -3.21 -8.75
N ARG A 241 -4.59 -1.99 -8.57
CA ARG A 241 -3.33 -1.70 -7.91
C ARG A 241 -3.35 -0.40 -7.09
N ALA A 242 -2.26 -0.07 -6.40
CA ALA A 242 -2.14 1.13 -5.56
C ALA A 242 -0.80 1.87 -5.79
N HIS A 243 -0.02 2.24 -4.77
CA HIS A 243 1.37 2.75 -4.81
C HIS A 243 1.61 4.14 -5.44
N GLN A 244 0.88 4.52 -6.50
CA GLN A 244 1.03 5.82 -7.17
C GLN A 244 -0.02 6.80 -6.68
N LEU A 245 0.45 7.93 -6.14
CA LEU A 245 -0.40 9.05 -5.73
C LEU A 245 -1.30 9.50 -6.89
N CYS A 246 -2.61 9.46 -6.65
CA CYS A 246 -3.63 9.92 -7.60
C CYS A 246 -4.32 11.16 -7.04
N ASN A 247 -4.27 12.29 -7.75
CA ASN A 247 -4.85 13.55 -7.25
C ASN A 247 -6.37 13.46 -6.99
N GLU A 248 -7.10 12.69 -7.80
CA GLU A 248 -8.55 12.46 -7.62
C GLU A 248 -8.85 11.16 -6.86
N GLY A 249 -7.85 10.56 -6.20
CA GLY A 249 -8.00 9.33 -5.41
C GLY A 249 -7.99 8.03 -6.22
N TYR A 250 -8.02 8.10 -7.55
CA TYR A 250 -7.82 6.95 -8.43
C TYR A 250 -7.31 7.38 -9.81
N GLN A 251 -6.78 6.44 -10.58
CA GLN A 251 -6.43 6.64 -11.98
C GLN A 251 -6.71 5.36 -12.79
N VAL A 252 -7.25 5.54 -13.99
CA VAL A 252 -7.57 4.43 -14.90
C VAL A 252 -6.67 4.52 -16.12
N TYR A 253 -6.00 3.42 -16.45
CA TYR A 253 -5.05 3.33 -17.57
C TYR A 253 -5.55 2.35 -18.62
N PHE A 254 -5.03 2.48 -19.83
CA PHE A 254 -5.18 1.49 -20.90
C PHE A 254 -6.64 1.10 -21.16
N GLN A 255 -7.55 2.08 -21.20
CA GLN A 255 -8.99 1.86 -21.42
C GLN A 255 -9.65 0.97 -20.35
N GLY A 256 -9.18 1.03 -19.10
CA GLY A 256 -9.81 0.33 -17.97
C GLY A 256 -9.26 -1.07 -17.71
N LEU A 257 -8.13 -1.42 -18.32
CA LEU A 257 -7.41 -2.68 -18.03
C LEU A 257 -6.62 -2.60 -16.72
N VAL A 258 -6.13 -1.42 -16.35
CA VAL A 258 -5.43 -1.18 -15.08
C VAL A 258 -6.08 -0.02 -14.35
N THR A 259 -6.28 -0.16 -13.05
CA THR A 259 -6.79 0.89 -12.17
C THR A 259 -5.88 1.02 -10.96
N THR A 260 -5.41 2.22 -10.70
CA THR A 260 -4.76 2.61 -9.45
C THR A 260 -5.81 3.18 -8.50
N VAL A 261 -5.86 2.66 -7.28
CA VAL A 261 -6.69 3.16 -6.18
C VAL A 261 -5.75 3.78 -5.14
N TRP A 262 -6.07 4.99 -4.70
CA TRP A 262 -5.30 5.72 -3.69
C TRP A 262 -6.22 6.13 -2.53
N SER A 263 -5.91 5.71 -1.31
CA SER A 263 -6.84 5.83 -0.17
C SER A 263 -6.35 6.77 0.95
N ALA A 264 -5.28 7.54 0.72
CA ALA A 264 -4.74 8.52 1.67
C ALA A 264 -5.00 9.98 1.20
N PRO A 265 -6.09 10.62 1.64
CA PRO A 265 -6.43 11.98 1.21
C PRO A 265 -5.48 12.99 1.84
N ASN A 266 -5.27 14.12 1.17
CA ASN A 266 -4.30 15.15 1.54
C ASN A 266 -2.99 14.54 2.04
N TYR A 267 -2.40 13.67 1.22
CA TYR A 267 -1.30 12.79 1.58
C TYR A 267 -0.16 13.55 2.27
N CYS A 268 0.45 12.92 3.28
CA CYS A 268 1.44 13.55 4.16
C CYS A 268 0.94 14.84 4.84
N TYR A 269 -0.38 14.98 4.96
CA TYR A 269 -1.09 16.15 5.49
C TYR A 269 -0.89 17.44 4.66
N ARG A 270 -0.35 17.35 3.44
CA ARG A 270 0.06 18.55 2.66
C ARG A 270 -0.14 18.48 1.15
N CYS A 271 -0.36 17.29 0.57
CA CYS A 271 -0.42 17.13 -0.89
C CYS A 271 -1.71 17.67 -1.51
N GLY A 272 -2.79 17.82 -0.74
CA GLY A 272 -4.07 18.36 -1.22
C GLY A 272 -4.84 17.47 -2.21
N ASN A 273 -4.42 16.21 -2.40
CA ASN A 273 -5.14 15.23 -3.20
C ASN A 273 -6.40 14.72 -2.49
N LYS A 274 -7.35 14.18 -3.24
CA LYS A 274 -8.44 13.34 -2.72
C LYS A 274 -7.98 11.89 -2.57
N ALA A 275 -8.83 11.08 -1.95
CA ALA A 275 -8.71 9.64 -1.89
C ALA A 275 -9.96 8.95 -2.45
N SER A 276 -9.86 7.66 -2.72
CA SER A 276 -11.01 6.83 -3.01
C SER A 276 -10.88 5.42 -2.44
N ILE A 277 -12.02 4.76 -2.28
CA ILE A 277 -12.12 3.30 -2.19
C ILE A 277 -12.96 2.80 -3.37
N LEU A 278 -12.65 1.59 -3.84
CA LEU A 278 -13.30 0.98 -4.98
C LEU A 278 -14.21 -0.16 -4.51
N GLU A 279 -15.52 0.06 -4.53
CA GLU A 279 -16.51 -0.98 -4.28
C GLU A 279 -16.71 -1.82 -5.55
N VAL A 280 -16.49 -3.12 -5.45
CA VAL A 280 -16.58 -4.07 -6.57
C VAL A 280 -17.73 -5.02 -6.31
N TYR A 281 -18.74 -5.00 -7.18
CA TYR A 281 -19.90 -5.90 -7.14
C TYR A 281 -19.78 -7.03 -8.17
N ASN A 282 -19.08 -6.79 -9.27
CA ASN A 282 -18.54 -7.77 -10.22
C ASN A 282 -17.53 -7.07 -11.15
N THR A 283 -16.96 -7.79 -12.11
CA THR A 283 -15.95 -7.26 -13.04
C THR A 283 -16.39 -6.02 -13.85
N GLN A 284 -17.69 -5.85 -14.10
CA GLN A 284 -18.24 -4.74 -14.89
C GLN A 284 -18.98 -3.70 -14.03
N ASP A 285 -19.33 -4.04 -12.80
CA ASP A 285 -20.09 -3.20 -11.87
C ASP A 285 -19.23 -2.87 -10.65
N TYR A 286 -18.70 -1.65 -10.67
CA TYR A 286 -17.85 -1.12 -9.62
C TYR A 286 -18.03 0.39 -9.49
N TYR A 287 -17.74 0.92 -8.31
CA TYR A 287 -17.95 2.32 -7.99
C TYR A 287 -16.79 2.87 -7.15
N PHE A 288 -16.29 4.05 -7.52
CA PHE A 288 -15.31 4.79 -6.73
C PHE A 288 -16.03 5.72 -5.77
N ASN A 289 -15.90 5.46 -4.46
CA ASN A 289 -16.26 6.44 -3.44
C ASN A 289 -15.08 7.38 -3.24
N VAL A 290 -15.16 8.59 -3.78
CA VAL A 290 -14.11 9.62 -3.64
C VAL A 290 -14.40 10.48 -2.40
N PHE A 291 -13.38 10.71 -1.58
CA PHE A 291 -13.49 11.45 -0.32
C PHE A 291 -12.26 12.33 -0.05
N GLU A 292 -12.42 13.26 0.88
CA GLU A 292 -11.39 14.18 1.39
C GLU A 292 -10.92 13.76 2.78
N GLU A 293 -9.92 14.44 3.32
CA GLU A 293 -9.34 14.12 4.61
C GLU A 293 -10.32 14.28 5.78
N ALA A 294 -10.16 13.40 6.77
CA ALA A 294 -10.94 13.34 7.98
C ALA A 294 -10.88 14.68 8.75
N PRO A 295 -11.96 15.07 9.46
CA PRO A 295 -11.99 16.30 10.24
C PRO A 295 -10.81 16.44 11.22
N GLU A 296 -10.38 15.35 11.84
CA GLU A 296 -9.23 15.31 12.76
C GLU A 296 -7.92 15.71 12.07
N ASN A 297 -7.73 15.29 10.83
CA ASN A 297 -6.56 15.66 10.03
C ASN A 297 -6.62 17.12 9.57
N LYS A 298 -7.82 17.68 9.32
CA LYS A 298 -8.00 19.12 9.04
C LYS A 298 -7.58 19.99 10.23
N LEU A 299 -7.81 19.53 11.46
CA LEU A 299 -7.41 20.25 12.68
C LEU A 299 -5.89 20.29 12.89
N LEU A 300 -5.17 19.24 12.50
CA LEU A 300 -3.70 19.23 12.51
C LEU A 300 -3.14 20.34 11.62
N ASN A 301 -3.75 20.55 10.44
CA ASN A 301 -3.36 21.61 9.51
C ASN A 301 -3.77 23.01 9.98
N ASN A 302 -4.90 23.18 10.67
CA ASN A 302 -5.30 24.49 11.20
C ASN A 302 -4.46 24.92 12.40
N SER A 303 -3.98 23.97 13.20
CA SER A 303 -3.08 24.25 14.34
C SER A 303 -1.72 24.80 13.88
N TYR A 304 -1.35 24.56 12.62
CA TYR A 304 -0.12 25.02 11.98
C TYR A 304 -0.13 26.52 11.61
N MET A 305 -1.29 27.09 11.25
CA MET A 305 -1.38 28.52 10.90
C MET A 305 -1.21 29.47 12.11
N GLY A 306 -1.14 28.95 13.34
CA GLY A 306 -1.08 29.75 14.56
C GLY A 306 0.14 29.56 15.47
N SER A 307 1.06 28.61 15.18
CA SER A 307 2.17 28.27 16.08
C SER A 307 3.53 28.23 15.36
N THR A 308 4.49 29.02 15.82
CA THR A 308 5.86 29.12 15.26
C THR A 308 6.80 27.98 15.66
N ASN A 309 6.33 26.96 16.39
CA ASN A 309 7.03 25.69 16.62
C ASN A 309 6.04 24.56 16.36
N SER A 310 6.24 23.80 15.28
CA SER A 310 5.28 22.74 14.89
C SER A 310 5.91 21.36 14.98
N LEU A 311 5.21 20.44 15.67
CA LEU A 311 5.56 19.02 15.76
C LEU A 311 5.70 18.35 14.38
N LEU A 312 4.93 18.79 13.38
CA LEU A 312 5.03 18.32 12.00
C LEU A 312 6.31 18.81 11.31
N GLY A 313 6.72 20.06 11.56
CA GLY A 313 7.98 20.61 11.09
C GLY A 313 9.16 19.79 11.59
N GLU A 314 9.25 19.55 12.90
CA GLU A 314 10.31 18.70 13.47
C GLU A 314 10.24 17.25 12.95
N TYR A 315 9.04 16.66 12.81
CA TYR A 315 8.87 15.30 12.31
C TYR A 315 9.27 15.12 10.84
N PHE A 316 9.06 16.14 10.00
CA PHE A 316 9.43 16.11 8.58
C PHE A 316 10.80 16.77 8.28
N GLU A 317 11.38 17.55 9.21
CA GLU A 317 12.70 18.20 9.05
C GLU A 317 13.87 17.35 9.56
N ASP A 318 13.66 16.43 10.51
CA ASP A 318 14.71 15.51 11.01
C ASP A 318 15.16 14.44 9.98
N GLY A 319 14.61 14.51 8.76
CA GLY A 319 14.90 13.61 7.65
C GLY A 319 15.48 14.29 6.41
N GLN A 320 16.43 15.23 6.53
CA GLN A 320 17.25 15.67 5.37
C GLN A 320 18.16 14.55 4.78
N ALA A 321 17.74 13.29 4.82
CA ALA A 321 18.03 12.40 3.72
C ALA A 321 17.20 12.88 2.54
N GLN A 322 17.84 13.43 1.50
CA GLN A 322 17.19 13.60 0.20
C GLN A 322 16.43 12.32 -0.10
N ASP A 323 15.11 12.41 -0.27
CA ASP A 323 14.27 11.28 -0.61
C ASP A 323 14.68 10.80 -2.00
N VAL A 324 15.69 9.93 -2.06
CA VAL A 324 16.32 9.41 -3.28
C VAL A 324 15.29 8.65 -4.14
N PHE A 325 14.13 8.33 -3.54
CA PHE A 325 13.01 7.61 -4.12
C PHE A 325 11.77 8.48 -4.35
N SER A 326 11.79 9.76 -3.97
CA SER A 326 10.73 10.69 -4.37
C SER A 326 10.79 10.92 -5.88
N ASP A 327 9.62 10.92 -6.51
CA ASP A 327 9.48 11.18 -7.95
C ASP A 327 10.12 12.53 -8.32
N GLU A 328 10.07 13.54 -7.43
CA GLU A 328 10.72 14.84 -7.61
C GLU A 328 12.26 14.77 -7.62
N TYR A 329 12.87 13.98 -6.72
CA TYR A 329 14.32 13.81 -6.67
C TYR A 329 14.83 12.99 -7.85
N GLN A 330 14.12 11.92 -8.20
CA GLN A 330 14.51 11.03 -9.30
C GLN A 330 14.37 11.71 -10.65
N THR A 331 13.35 12.55 -10.84
CA THR A 331 13.22 13.40 -12.03
C THR A 331 14.43 14.33 -12.14
N ARG A 332 14.86 14.99 -11.05
CA ARG A 332 16.06 15.87 -11.04
C ARG A 332 17.37 15.10 -11.29
N SER A 333 17.47 13.85 -10.82
CA SER A 333 18.64 12.99 -10.99
C SER A 333 18.74 12.43 -12.42
N ALA A 334 17.62 12.03 -13.01
CA ALA A 334 17.54 11.51 -14.37
C ALA A 334 17.97 12.55 -15.42
N TYR A 335 17.64 13.83 -15.22
CA TYR A 335 18.11 14.92 -16.08
C TYR A 335 19.65 15.09 -16.12
N LYS A 336 20.38 14.55 -15.13
CA LYS A 336 21.84 14.70 -15.03
C LYS A 336 22.64 13.53 -15.60
N ARG A 337 22.00 12.43 -16.01
CA ARG A 337 22.70 11.26 -16.55
C ARG A 337 22.73 11.33 -18.08
N GLN A 338 23.81 11.87 -18.63
CA GLN A 338 24.17 11.62 -20.03
C GLN A 338 24.55 10.14 -20.16
N VAL A 339 23.74 9.38 -20.90
CA VAL A 339 24.03 7.99 -21.24
C VAL A 339 24.98 8.00 -22.44
N GLU A 340 26.26 7.70 -22.21
CA GLU A 340 27.18 7.38 -23.30
C GLU A 340 26.86 5.96 -23.80
N TYR A 341 26.41 5.87 -25.05
CA TYR A 341 26.23 4.61 -25.75
C TYR A 341 27.61 4.09 -26.17
N PHE A 342 28.04 2.96 -25.59
CA PHE A 342 29.08 2.15 -26.22
C PHE A 342 28.40 1.15 -27.18
N LEU A 343 28.74 1.31 -28.47
CA LEU A 343 28.35 0.46 -29.60
C LEU A 343 28.82 -0.98 -29.44
#